data_AF-A0A8C0ZMQ9-F1
#
_entry.id   AF-A0A8C0ZMQ9-F1
#
_cell.length_a   1.000
_cell.length_b   1.000
_cell.length_c   1.000
_cell.angle_alpha   90.00
_cell.angle_beta   90.00
_cell.angle_gamma   90.00
#
_symmetry.space_group_name_H-M   'P 1'
#
loop_
_entity.id
_entity.type
_entity.pdbx_description
1 polymer ?
#
loop_
_entity_poly.entity_id
_entity_poly.type
_entity_poly.pdbx_seq_one_letter_code
_entity_poly.pdbx_strand_id
1 'polypeptide(L)'
;MNIFIGSSSQQPYRLAENRLGWPQVKRLDALLSEPIPIHGRGNFPTLSVQPRQIVQVVRSSLEDQGLRVHSVRLHGSAASHVLHPESGLGYKDLDLVFQVDLHSEASFQLTKAVVLACLLDFLPAGVSRAKITPLTLKEAYVQKLVKVCTDTDRWSLISLSNKSGKNVELKFVDSVRRQFEFSVDSFQIILDSLLLFGQCSSTPMSEAFHPTVTGESLYGDFADALEHLRHRVIATRSDHHCSSSPFLMSRH
;
A
#
# COMPACT_ATOMS: atom_id res chain seq x y z
N MET A 1 -3.78 18.27 -24.12
CA MET A 1 -3.32 17.63 -22.86
C MET A 1 -2.77 18.76 -22.03
N ASN A 2 -3.47 19.16 -20.98
CA ASN A 2 -3.15 20.39 -20.24
C ASN A 2 -2.55 19.99 -18.90
N ILE A 3 -1.28 20.37 -18.68
CA ILE A 3 -0.59 20.22 -17.40
C ILE A 3 -0.90 21.48 -16.60
N PHE A 4 -1.47 21.33 -15.40
CA PHE A 4 -1.79 22.46 -14.53
C PHE A 4 -0.82 22.49 -13.35
N ILE A 5 -0.17 23.63 -13.13
CA ILE A 5 0.71 23.86 -11.97
C ILE A 5 -0.05 24.82 -11.05
N GLY A 6 -0.56 24.31 -9.93
CA GLY A 6 -1.26 25.10 -8.94
C GLY A 6 -0.28 25.82 -8.01
N SER A 7 -0.41 27.14 -7.88
CA SER A 7 0.26 27.93 -6.84
C SER A 7 -0.65 28.09 -5.63
N SER A 8 -0.24 27.65 -4.45
CA SER A 8 -0.93 28.03 -3.20
C SER A 8 0.01 28.05 -1.99
N SER A 9 -0.23 29.07 -1.15
CA SER A 9 0.53 29.48 0.03
C SER A 9 0.41 28.51 1.21
N GLN A 10 1.49 28.46 2.00
CA GLN A 10 1.69 27.59 3.16
C GLN A 10 0.66 27.84 4.27
N GLN A 11 -0.26 26.88 4.47
CA GLN A 11 -0.94 26.67 5.75
C GLN A 11 -0.72 25.21 6.19
N PRO A 12 -0.66 24.91 7.50
CA PRO A 12 -0.49 23.55 7.98
C PRO A 12 -1.67 22.69 7.52
N TYR A 13 -1.38 21.73 6.64
CA TYR A 13 -2.36 20.94 5.93
C TYR A 13 -3.20 20.10 6.89
N ARG A 14 -4.51 20.36 6.99
CA ARG A 14 -5.45 19.30 7.35
C ARG A 14 -5.64 18.47 6.09
N LEU A 15 -5.21 17.21 6.13
CA LEU A 15 -5.59 16.25 5.10
C LEU A 15 -7.13 16.22 5.07
N ALA A 16 -7.71 16.53 3.91
CA ALA A 16 -9.15 16.48 3.76
C ALA A 16 -9.58 15.00 3.76
N GLU A 17 -10.13 14.56 4.89
CA GLU A 17 -10.72 13.23 5.03
C GLU A 17 -12.04 13.17 4.25
N ASN A 18 -12.20 12.14 3.43
CA ASN A 18 -13.42 11.88 2.69
C ASN A 18 -13.95 10.48 3.01
N ARG A 19 -15.23 10.38 3.36
CA ARG A 19 -15.88 9.09 3.61
C ARG A 19 -16.22 8.42 2.29
N LEU A 20 -15.73 7.21 2.10
CA LEU A 20 -16.03 6.43 0.90
C LEU A 20 -17.50 6.01 0.89
N GLY A 21 -18.16 6.17 -0.26
CA GLY A 21 -19.51 5.66 -0.47
C GLY A 21 -19.52 4.15 -0.66
N TRP A 22 -20.70 3.52 -0.52
CA TRP A 22 -20.85 2.07 -0.63
C TRP A 22 -20.22 1.45 -1.89
N PRO A 23 -20.39 2.01 -3.11
CA PRO A 23 -19.74 1.45 -4.30
C PRO A 23 -18.20 1.42 -4.21
N GLN A 24 -17.59 2.40 -3.53
CA GLN A 24 -16.14 2.45 -3.31
C GLN A 24 -15.71 1.43 -2.25
N VAL A 25 -16.44 1.34 -1.13
CA VAL A 25 -16.18 0.33 -0.08
C VAL A 25 -16.29 -1.09 -0.64
N LYS A 26 -17.32 -1.38 -1.44
CA LYS A 26 -17.50 -2.67 -2.11
C LYS A 26 -16.34 -3.01 -3.06
N ARG A 27 -15.85 -2.03 -3.82
CA ARG A 27 -14.67 -2.23 -4.69
C ARG A 27 -13.39 -2.47 -3.91
N LEU A 28 -13.19 -1.73 -2.82
CA LEU A 28 -12.05 -1.92 -1.93
C LEU A 28 -12.06 -3.33 -1.33
N ASP A 29 -13.21 -3.78 -0.87
CA ASP A 29 -13.41 -5.12 -0.32
C ASP A 29 -13.09 -6.22 -1.33
N ALA A 30 -13.61 -6.09 -2.56
CA ALA A 30 -13.32 -7.01 -3.65
C ALA A 30 -11.82 -7.06 -3.96
N LEU A 31 -11.17 -5.90 -4.09
CA LEU A 31 -9.73 -5.78 -4.36
C LEU A 31 -8.87 -6.42 -3.26
N LEU A 32 -9.27 -6.30 -1.99
CA LEU A 32 -8.53 -6.89 -0.88
C LEU A 32 -8.80 -8.39 -0.69
N SER A 33 -9.89 -8.91 -1.25
CA SER A 33 -10.32 -10.30 -1.10
C SER A 33 -9.99 -11.17 -2.31
N GLU A 34 -9.69 -10.58 -3.46
CA GLU A 34 -9.27 -11.28 -4.66
C GLU A 34 -7.85 -11.86 -4.48
N PRO A 35 -7.66 -13.19 -4.57
CA PRO A 35 -6.34 -13.80 -4.48
C PRO A 35 -5.45 -13.35 -5.65
N ILE A 36 -4.25 -12.90 -5.33
CA ILE A 36 -3.26 -12.46 -6.32
C ILE A 36 -2.04 -13.39 -6.35
N PRO A 37 -1.46 -13.63 -7.54
CA PRO A 37 -0.33 -14.52 -7.69
C PRO A 37 0.99 -13.83 -7.34
N ILE A 38 1.77 -14.41 -6.43
CA ILE A 38 3.15 -14.02 -6.13
C ILE A 38 4.07 -15.10 -6.68
N HIS A 39 4.81 -14.76 -7.73
CA HIS A 39 5.55 -15.75 -8.52
C HIS A 39 6.90 -16.05 -7.89
N GLY A 40 7.13 -17.32 -7.58
CA GLY A 40 8.44 -17.82 -7.18
C GLY A 40 9.41 -17.91 -8.37
N ARG A 41 10.69 -17.62 -8.13
CA ARG A 41 11.78 -17.89 -9.07
C ARG A 41 12.30 -19.32 -8.91
N GLY A 42 12.84 -19.87 -10.00
CA GLY A 42 13.34 -21.24 -10.03
C GLY A 42 12.22 -22.25 -9.76
N ASN A 43 12.44 -23.16 -8.82
CA ASN A 43 11.48 -24.21 -8.47
C ASN A 43 10.51 -23.82 -7.35
N PHE A 44 10.52 -22.56 -6.89
CA PHE A 44 9.57 -22.11 -5.88
C PHE A 44 8.16 -21.97 -6.48
N PRO A 45 7.11 -22.45 -5.78
CA PRO A 45 5.75 -22.40 -6.28
C PRO A 45 5.24 -20.95 -6.38
N THR A 46 4.23 -20.73 -7.21
CA THR A 46 3.46 -19.48 -7.17
C THR A 46 2.55 -19.48 -5.96
N LEU A 47 2.61 -18.45 -5.14
CA LEU A 47 1.70 -18.26 -4.01
C LEU A 47 0.41 -17.62 -4.53
N SER A 48 -0.74 -18.04 -4.02
CA SER A 48 -2.03 -17.40 -4.27
C SER A 48 -2.52 -16.85 -2.94
N VAL A 49 -2.45 -15.53 -2.77
CA VAL A 49 -2.65 -14.88 -1.46
C VAL A 49 -3.58 -13.69 -1.61
N GLN A 50 -4.50 -13.51 -0.67
CA GLN A 50 -5.34 -12.32 -0.64
C GLN A 50 -4.57 -11.14 -0.02
N PRO A 51 -4.66 -9.91 -0.57
CA PRO A 51 -4.07 -8.74 0.07
C PRO A 51 -4.49 -8.55 1.52
N ARG A 52 -5.76 -8.81 1.84
CA ARG A 52 -6.28 -8.79 3.21
C ARG A 52 -5.48 -9.70 4.13
N GLN A 53 -5.22 -10.93 3.69
CA GLN A 53 -4.47 -11.92 4.46
C GLN A 53 -3.01 -11.47 4.67
N ILE A 54 -2.37 -10.91 3.64
CA ILE A 54 -1.01 -10.34 3.77
C ILE A 54 -1.00 -9.25 4.84
N VAL A 55 -1.93 -8.30 4.76
CA VAL A 55 -2.01 -7.19 5.73
C VAL A 55 -2.23 -7.71 7.15
N GLN A 56 -3.16 -8.64 7.33
CA GLN A 56 -3.49 -9.19 8.66
C GLN A 56 -2.29 -9.92 9.28
N VAL A 57 -1.66 -10.84 8.54
CA VAL A 57 -0.54 -11.63 9.07
C VAL A 57 0.68 -10.75 9.33
N VAL A 58 1.01 -9.83 8.42
CA VAL A 58 2.13 -8.90 8.60
C VAL A 58 1.89 -7.99 9.80
N ARG A 59 0.69 -7.39 9.92
CA ARG A 59 0.35 -6.51 11.06
C ARG A 59 0.47 -7.25 12.39
N SER A 60 -0.21 -8.38 12.53
CA SER A 60 -0.18 -9.16 13.78
C SER A 60 1.25 -9.60 14.12
N SER A 61 2.02 -10.07 13.14
CA SER A 61 3.41 -10.50 13.38
C SER A 61 4.33 -9.35 13.80
N LEU A 62 4.11 -8.12 13.31
CA LEU A 62 4.88 -6.96 13.75
C LEU A 62 4.52 -6.57 15.18
N GLU A 63 3.22 -6.51 15.48
CA GLU A 63 2.70 -6.15 16.81
C GLU A 63 3.13 -7.18 17.87
N ASP A 64 3.09 -8.48 17.56
CA ASP A 64 3.55 -9.57 18.42
C ASP A 64 5.06 -9.49 18.75
N GLN A 65 5.85 -8.88 17.86
CA GLN A 65 7.28 -8.66 18.04
C GLN A 65 7.59 -7.26 18.63
N GLY A 66 6.56 -6.53 19.07
CA GLY A 66 6.68 -5.24 19.73
C GLY A 66 6.89 -4.04 18.79
N LEU A 67 6.72 -4.22 17.47
CA LEU A 67 6.73 -3.11 16.52
C LEU A 67 5.31 -2.62 16.28
N ARG A 68 5.00 -1.43 16.78
CA ARG A 68 3.66 -0.83 16.66
C ARG A 68 3.31 -0.51 15.21
N VAL A 69 2.10 -0.88 14.80
CA VAL A 69 1.48 -0.49 13.53
C VAL A 69 0.35 0.50 13.80
N HIS A 70 0.55 1.76 13.42
CA HIS A 70 -0.41 2.84 13.69
C HIS A 70 -1.63 2.78 12.77
N SER A 71 -1.41 2.52 11.49
CA SER A 71 -2.47 2.28 10.51
C SER A 71 -1.93 1.53 9.30
N VAL A 72 -2.84 0.90 8.55
CA VAL A 72 -2.53 0.34 7.22
C VAL A 72 -3.35 1.06 6.16
N ARG A 73 -2.71 1.41 5.04
CA ARG A 73 -3.30 2.21 3.97
C ARG A 73 -3.06 1.57 2.61
N LEU A 74 -4.04 1.68 1.72
CA LEU A 74 -3.87 1.41 0.29
C LEU A 74 -3.47 2.71 -0.41
N HIS A 75 -2.40 2.69 -1.21
CA HIS A 75 -1.84 3.88 -1.87
C HIS A 75 -1.94 3.83 -3.40
N GLY A 76 -1.68 5.00 -4.01
CA GLY A 76 -1.35 5.12 -5.43
C GLY A 76 -2.47 4.73 -6.37
N SER A 77 -2.10 4.18 -7.53
CA SER A 77 -3.05 3.85 -8.60
C SER A 77 -4.16 2.86 -8.17
N ALA A 78 -3.90 1.99 -7.20
CA ALA A 78 -4.91 1.08 -6.66
C ALA A 78 -5.97 1.83 -5.85
N ALA A 79 -5.57 2.81 -5.04
CA ALA A 79 -6.51 3.69 -4.33
C ALA A 79 -7.33 4.52 -5.34
N SER A 80 -6.69 5.09 -6.36
CA SER A 80 -7.39 5.81 -7.43
C SER A 80 -8.42 4.93 -8.16
N HIS A 81 -8.07 3.68 -8.43
CA HIS A 81 -8.98 2.71 -9.07
C HIS A 81 -10.21 2.39 -8.20
N VAL A 82 -10.02 2.27 -6.88
CA VAL A 82 -11.15 2.10 -5.92
C VAL A 82 -12.07 3.32 -5.96
N LEU A 83 -11.50 4.53 -5.95
CA LEU A 83 -12.27 5.77 -5.93
C LEU A 83 -13.02 6.01 -7.24
N HIS A 84 -12.37 5.80 -8.38
CA HIS A 84 -12.94 6.00 -9.72
C HIS A 84 -12.34 5.03 -10.76
N PRO A 85 -13.01 3.89 -11.03
CA PRO A 85 -12.47 2.84 -11.91
C PRO A 85 -12.41 3.24 -13.39
N GLU A 86 -13.26 4.17 -13.83
CA GLU A 86 -13.37 4.65 -15.22
C GLU A 86 -12.29 5.67 -15.62
N SER A 87 -11.34 5.95 -14.72
CA SER A 87 -10.16 6.78 -15.00
C SER A 87 -9.35 6.28 -16.20
N GLY A 88 -9.49 5.00 -16.58
CA GLY A 88 -8.81 4.40 -17.73
C GLY A 88 -7.32 4.13 -17.48
N LEU A 89 -6.83 4.42 -16.28
CA LEU A 89 -5.44 4.27 -15.87
C LEU A 89 -5.11 2.85 -15.39
N GLY A 90 -6.15 2.04 -15.08
CA GLY A 90 -5.96 0.78 -14.34
C GLY A 90 -5.24 1.02 -13.01
N TYR A 91 -4.66 -0.03 -12.45
CA TYR A 91 -3.63 0.11 -11.42
C TYR A 91 -2.44 -0.78 -11.78
N LYS A 92 -1.24 -0.25 -11.52
CA LYS A 92 0.01 -0.93 -11.81
C LYS A 92 0.35 -1.87 -10.67
N ASP A 93 0.79 -1.33 -9.54
CA ASP A 93 1.16 -2.10 -8.36
C ASP A 93 0.08 -1.97 -7.27
N LEU A 94 0.03 -2.96 -6.37
CA LEU A 94 -0.76 -2.93 -5.16
C LEU A 94 0.10 -2.42 -4.01
N ASP A 95 -0.02 -1.12 -3.72
CA ASP A 95 0.77 -0.41 -2.71
C ASP A 95 0.10 -0.48 -1.33
N LEU A 96 0.63 -1.31 -0.44
CA LEU A 96 0.19 -1.44 0.95
C LEU A 96 1.18 -0.73 1.88
N VAL A 97 0.71 0.33 2.53
CA VAL A 97 1.53 1.19 3.41
C VAL A 97 1.19 0.92 4.87
N PHE A 98 2.16 0.44 5.63
CA PHE A 98 2.12 0.26 7.08
C PHE A 98 2.81 1.44 7.74
N GLN A 99 2.06 2.23 8.52
CA GLN A 99 2.64 3.27 9.36
C GLN A 99 3.20 2.63 10.63
N VAL A 100 4.53 2.68 10.81
CA VAL A 100 5.25 1.95 11.87
C VAL A 100 6.40 2.77 12.43
N ASP A 101 6.85 2.44 13.64
CA ASP A 101 7.94 3.14 14.34
C ASP A 101 9.33 2.58 13.96
N LEU A 102 10.01 3.14 12.95
CA LEU A 102 11.32 2.65 12.47
C LEU A 102 12.50 3.37 13.12
N HIS A 103 12.57 3.36 14.45
CA HIS A 103 13.55 4.14 15.20
C HIS A 103 14.96 3.52 15.23
N SER A 104 15.14 2.25 14.86
CA SER A 104 16.42 1.53 14.93
C SER A 104 16.66 0.60 13.75
N GLU A 105 17.92 0.20 13.52
CA GLU A 105 18.26 -0.84 12.53
C GLU A 105 17.51 -2.14 12.78
N ALA A 106 17.35 -2.51 14.06
CA ALA A 106 16.61 -3.70 14.45
C ALA A 106 15.16 -3.67 13.95
N SER A 107 14.53 -2.49 13.93
CA SER A 107 13.17 -2.31 13.41
C SER A 107 13.10 -2.59 11.90
N PHE A 108 14.10 -2.12 11.12
CA PHE A 108 14.20 -2.43 9.68
C PHE A 108 14.47 -3.91 9.41
N GLN A 109 15.30 -4.56 10.22
CA GLN A 109 15.54 -6.00 10.07
C GLN A 109 14.30 -6.81 10.45
N LEU A 110 13.55 -6.36 11.46
CA LEU A 110 12.31 -6.98 11.89
C LEU A 110 11.23 -6.92 10.81
N THR A 111 10.99 -5.77 10.17
CA THR A 111 10.00 -5.68 9.07
C THR A 111 10.31 -6.66 7.94
N LYS A 112 11.59 -6.73 7.55
CA LYS A 112 12.07 -7.70 6.56
C LYS A 112 11.89 -9.14 7.02
N ALA A 113 12.27 -9.47 8.26
CA ALA A 113 12.16 -10.81 8.81
C ALA A 113 10.69 -11.28 8.85
N VAL A 114 9.79 -10.41 9.30
CA VAL A 114 8.34 -10.69 9.33
C VAL A 114 7.81 -10.98 7.94
N VAL A 115 8.07 -10.12 6.95
CA VAL A 115 7.57 -10.36 5.58
C VAL A 115 8.09 -11.68 5.00
N LEU A 116 9.37 -12.01 5.22
CA LEU A 116 9.92 -13.28 4.78
C LEU A 116 9.29 -14.48 5.51
N ALA A 117 8.99 -14.35 6.81
CA ALA A 117 8.28 -15.37 7.56
C ALA A 117 6.85 -15.57 7.02
N CYS A 118 6.11 -14.49 6.74
CA CYS A 118 4.77 -14.59 6.15
C CYS A 118 4.77 -15.33 4.80
N LEU A 119 5.78 -15.11 3.95
CA LEU A 119 5.93 -15.85 2.68
C LEU A 119 6.09 -17.36 2.90
N LEU A 120 6.74 -17.79 3.98
CA LEU A 120 6.85 -19.20 4.36
C LEU A 120 5.47 -19.78 4.71
N ASP A 121 4.66 -19.00 5.44
CA ASP A 121 3.31 -19.42 5.86
C ASP A 121 2.35 -19.56 4.68
N PHE A 122 2.53 -18.74 3.64
CA PHE A 122 1.73 -18.79 2.42
C PHE A 122 2.11 -19.93 1.45
N LEU A 123 3.16 -20.70 1.74
CA LEU A 123 3.51 -21.84 0.89
C LEU A 123 2.39 -22.89 0.87
N PRO A 124 2.04 -23.44 -0.32
CA PRO A 124 1.03 -24.49 -0.45
C PRO A 124 1.30 -25.71 0.44
N ALA A 125 0.22 -26.39 0.82
CA ALA A 125 0.33 -27.68 1.51
C ALA A 125 1.16 -28.67 0.67
N GLY A 126 2.04 -29.43 1.33
CA GLY A 126 2.94 -30.40 0.69
C GLY A 126 4.32 -29.86 0.30
N VAL A 127 4.56 -28.55 0.40
CA VAL A 127 5.92 -27.99 0.22
C VAL A 127 6.76 -28.25 1.47
N SER A 128 7.90 -28.91 1.31
CA SER A 128 8.84 -29.12 2.41
C SER A 128 9.47 -27.80 2.87
N ARG A 129 9.23 -27.44 4.13
CA ARG A 129 9.75 -26.21 4.75
C ARG A 129 11.14 -26.38 5.36
N ALA A 130 11.63 -27.62 5.50
CA ALA A 130 12.81 -27.95 6.30
C ALA A 130 14.13 -27.30 5.80
N LYS A 131 14.23 -27.01 4.51
CA LYS A 131 15.43 -26.38 3.89
C LYS A 131 15.19 -24.93 3.46
N ILE A 132 14.01 -24.39 3.73
CA ILE A 132 13.65 -23.04 3.31
C ILE A 132 14.17 -22.06 4.35
N THR A 133 15.05 -21.16 3.91
CA THR A 133 15.62 -20.11 4.74
C THR A 133 15.08 -18.74 4.32
N PRO A 134 15.16 -17.71 5.18
CA PRO A 134 14.80 -16.34 4.81
C PRO A 134 15.55 -15.84 3.57
N LEU A 135 16.81 -16.25 3.39
CA LEU A 135 17.61 -15.89 2.21
C LEU A 135 17.01 -16.49 0.93
N THR A 136 16.66 -17.78 0.95
CA THR A 136 16.05 -18.45 -0.21
C THR A 136 14.67 -17.87 -0.56
N LEU A 137 13.87 -17.49 0.44
CA LEU A 137 12.58 -16.82 0.22
C LEU A 137 12.75 -15.43 -0.39
N LYS A 138 13.75 -14.67 0.08
CA LYS A 138 14.10 -13.37 -0.49
C LYS A 138 14.46 -13.52 -1.97
N GLU A 139 15.33 -14.47 -2.30
CA GLU A 139 15.75 -14.71 -3.69
C GLU A 139 14.63 -15.23 -4.59
N ALA A 140 13.69 -16.01 -4.02
CA ALA A 140 12.58 -16.58 -4.74
C ALA A 140 11.46 -15.58 -5.05
N TYR A 141 11.06 -14.76 -4.07
CA TYR A 141 9.81 -14.00 -4.14
C TYR A 141 9.99 -12.48 -4.12
N VAL A 142 11.11 -11.97 -3.59
CA VAL A 142 11.34 -10.53 -3.49
C VAL A 142 11.99 -10.02 -4.78
N GLN A 143 11.28 -9.15 -5.48
CA GLN A 143 11.76 -8.49 -6.68
C GLN A 143 12.63 -7.28 -6.37
N LYS A 144 12.23 -6.49 -5.36
CA LYS A 144 12.93 -5.28 -4.95
C LYS A 144 12.88 -5.11 -3.44
N LEU A 145 13.99 -4.65 -2.86
CA LEU A 145 14.09 -4.30 -1.46
C LEU A 145 14.78 -2.94 -1.36
N VAL A 146 14.13 -1.99 -0.70
CA VAL A 146 14.65 -0.64 -0.47
C VAL A 146 14.59 -0.34 1.02
N LYS A 147 15.62 0.36 1.49
CA LYS A 147 15.69 0.91 2.83
C LYS A 147 16.22 2.34 2.72
N VAL A 148 15.49 3.27 3.31
CA VAL A 148 15.88 4.67 3.44
C VAL A 148 15.86 5.01 4.91
N CYS A 149 16.99 5.51 5.40
CA CYS A 149 17.17 5.94 6.78
C CYS A 149 18.06 7.17 6.77
N THR A 150 17.45 8.33 6.56
CA THR A 150 18.06 9.65 6.63
C THR A 150 17.49 10.42 7.83
N ASP A 151 17.94 11.65 8.02
CA ASP A 151 17.40 12.53 9.07
C ASP A 151 15.91 12.86 8.87
N THR A 152 15.40 12.74 7.64
CA THR A 152 14.01 13.13 7.32
C THR A 152 13.15 12.06 6.69
N ASP A 153 13.76 10.99 6.19
CA ASP A 153 13.06 9.91 5.52
C ASP A 153 13.49 8.58 6.14
N ARG A 154 12.54 7.90 6.78
CA ARG A 154 12.72 6.61 7.45
C ARG A 154 11.62 5.67 6.97
N TRP A 155 11.97 4.83 5.99
CA TRP A 155 11.02 3.89 5.41
C TRP A 155 11.71 2.70 4.72
N SER A 156 10.98 1.61 4.54
CA SER A 156 11.42 0.43 3.80
C SER A 156 10.35 -0.04 2.83
N LEU A 157 10.77 -0.66 1.73
CA LEU A 157 9.89 -1.24 0.74
C LEU A 157 10.35 -2.67 0.42
N ILE A 158 9.38 -3.58 0.35
CA ILE A 158 9.56 -4.95 -0.12
C ILE A 158 8.54 -5.20 -1.23
N SER A 159 9.02 -5.32 -2.47
CA SER A 159 8.20 -5.59 -3.64
C SER A 159 8.25 -7.08 -3.95
N LEU A 160 7.07 -7.71 -3.97
CA LEU A 160 6.89 -9.12 -4.24
C LEU A 160 6.56 -9.33 -5.73
N SER A 161 7.20 -10.32 -6.34
CA SER A 161 7.17 -10.47 -7.79
C SER A 161 5.81 -10.93 -8.31
N ASN A 162 5.29 -10.21 -9.31
CA ASN A 162 4.17 -10.65 -10.12
C ASN A 162 4.49 -10.51 -11.61
N LYS A 163 4.57 -11.65 -12.33
CA LYS A 163 4.93 -11.68 -13.75
C LYS A 163 3.90 -10.99 -14.67
N SER A 164 2.71 -10.69 -14.18
CA SER A 164 1.72 -9.87 -14.91
C SER A 164 1.99 -8.36 -14.83
N GLY A 165 3.03 -7.95 -14.09
CA GLY A 165 3.37 -6.53 -13.89
C GLY A 165 2.62 -5.87 -12.73
N LYS A 166 1.72 -6.59 -12.05
CA LYS A 166 0.98 -6.12 -10.87
C LYS A 166 1.62 -6.53 -9.56
N ASN A 167 2.73 -5.90 -9.20
CA ASN A 167 3.48 -6.32 -8.00
C ASN A 167 2.72 -5.96 -6.72
N VAL A 168 3.02 -6.67 -5.64
CA VAL A 168 2.57 -6.30 -4.29
C VAL A 168 3.71 -5.57 -3.61
N GLU A 169 3.52 -4.30 -3.30
CA GLU A 169 4.51 -3.50 -2.60
C GLU A 169 4.11 -3.29 -1.15
N LEU A 170 4.91 -3.84 -0.24
CA LEU A 170 4.78 -3.63 1.19
C LEU A 170 5.72 -2.49 1.60
N LYS A 171 5.15 -1.35 1.99
CA LYS A 171 5.86 -0.14 2.39
C LYS A 171 5.71 0.06 3.88
N PHE A 172 6.82 0.15 4.60
CA PHE A 172 6.87 0.41 6.04
C PHE A 172 7.38 1.83 6.25
N VAL A 173 6.57 2.71 6.81
CA VAL A 173 6.82 4.15 6.81
C VAL A 173 6.76 4.68 8.23
N ASP A 174 7.86 5.26 8.70
CA ASP A 174 7.94 6.08 9.92
C ASP A 174 7.81 7.55 9.51
N SER A 175 8.74 8.02 8.66
CA SER A 175 8.72 9.38 8.12
C SER A 175 9.08 9.41 6.64
N VAL A 176 8.44 10.31 5.88
CA VAL A 176 8.76 10.56 4.48
C VAL A 176 8.27 11.94 4.05
N ARG A 177 9.13 12.71 3.40
CA ARG A 177 8.85 14.09 3.00
C ARG A 177 7.79 14.22 1.90
N ARG A 178 7.76 13.29 0.94
CA ARG A 178 6.83 13.34 -0.20
C ARG A 178 6.39 11.95 -0.68
N GLN A 179 5.09 11.69 -0.60
CA GLN A 179 4.53 10.36 -0.92
C GLN A 179 3.85 10.27 -2.30
N PHE A 180 3.73 11.38 -3.03
CA PHE A 180 3.04 11.46 -4.32
C PHE A 180 3.75 12.41 -5.28
N GLU A 181 3.52 12.26 -6.58
CA GLU A 181 4.04 13.16 -7.61
C GLU A 181 2.93 13.96 -8.31
N PHE A 182 1.77 13.33 -8.54
CA PHE A 182 0.63 13.97 -9.20
C PHE A 182 -0.65 13.87 -8.34
N SER A 183 -1.65 14.69 -8.64
CA SER A 183 -2.94 14.64 -7.95
C SER A 183 -3.63 13.27 -8.11
N VAL A 184 -3.56 12.70 -9.32
CA VAL A 184 -4.25 11.46 -9.70
C VAL A 184 -3.72 10.20 -9.02
N ASP A 185 -2.51 10.22 -8.47
CA ASP A 185 -1.89 9.11 -7.72
C ASP A 185 -1.64 9.45 -6.24
N SER A 186 -2.19 10.57 -5.76
CA SER A 186 -2.00 11.06 -4.38
C SER A 186 -2.93 10.44 -3.34
N PHE A 187 -3.81 9.53 -3.73
CA PHE A 187 -4.81 8.98 -2.82
C PHE A 187 -4.25 7.92 -1.90
N GLN A 188 -4.75 7.94 -0.66
CA GLN A 188 -4.58 6.87 0.29
C GLN A 188 -5.91 6.53 0.95
N ILE A 189 -6.19 5.23 1.13
CA ILE A 189 -7.40 4.75 1.78
C ILE A 189 -7.01 4.01 3.05
N ILE A 190 -7.53 4.44 4.20
CA ILE A 190 -7.27 3.79 5.50
C ILE A 190 -8.03 2.47 5.55
N LEU A 191 -7.33 1.37 5.82
CA LEU A 191 -7.89 0.02 5.77
C LEU A 191 -8.40 -0.49 7.11
N ASP A 192 -8.00 0.13 8.23
CA ASP A 192 -8.21 -0.40 9.59
C ASP A 192 -9.67 -0.75 9.89
N SER A 193 -10.62 0.14 9.59
CA SER A 193 -12.05 -0.10 9.82
C SER A 193 -12.58 -1.30 9.03
N LEU A 194 -12.10 -1.48 7.78
CA LEU A 194 -12.51 -2.58 6.92
C LEU A 194 -11.90 -3.92 7.37
N LEU A 195 -10.63 -3.89 7.80
CA LEU A 195 -9.94 -5.07 8.33
C LEU A 195 -10.58 -5.55 9.64
N LEU A 196 -10.88 -4.61 10.55
CA LEU A 196 -11.55 -4.90 11.82
C LEU A 196 -12.94 -5.48 11.60
N PHE A 197 -13.71 -4.90 10.67
CA PHE A 197 -15.04 -5.42 10.32
C PHE A 197 -14.99 -6.89 9.91
N GLY A 198 -14.02 -7.27 9.06
CA GLY A 198 -13.86 -8.66 8.61
C GLY A 198 -13.41 -9.63 9.70
N GLN A 199 -12.82 -9.15 10.79
CA GLN A 199 -12.43 -9.97 11.94
C GLN A 199 -13.58 -10.16 12.94
N CYS A 200 -14.47 -9.18 13.06
CA CYS A 200 -15.51 -9.16 14.10
C CYS A 200 -16.91 -9.50 13.60
N SER A 201 -17.21 -9.33 12.31
CA SER A 201 -18.55 -9.55 11.74
C SER A 201 -18.63 -10.90 11.02
N SER A 202 -19.61 -11.72 11.40
CA SER A 202 -20.02 -12.90 10.63
C SER A 202 -21.01 -12.56 9.50
N THR A 203 -21.60 -11.35 9.53
CA THR A 203 -22.57 -10.89 8.55
C THR A 203 -21.84 -10.27 7.34
N PRO A 204 -22.17 -10.70 6.10
CA PRO A 204 -21.64 -10.08 4.88
C PRO A 204 -21.98 -8.60 4.79
N MET A 205 -21.11 -7.81 4.18
CA MET A 205 -21.38 -6.39 3.97
C MET A 205 -22.52 -6.15 2.99
N SER A 206 -23.28 -5.09 3.26
CA SER A 206 -24.32 -4.56 2.38
C SER A 206 -24.32 -3.03 2.41
N GLU A 207 -25.08 -2.40 1.52
CA GLU A 207 -25.23 -0.94 1.52
C GLU A 207 -25.77 -0.39 2.84
N ALA A 208 -26.65 -1.14 3.52
CA ALA A 208 -27.17 -0.76 4.82
C ALA A 208 -26.24 -1.15 5.99
N PHE A 209 -25.24 -2.00 5.75
CA PHE A 209 -24.36 -2.54 6.78
C PHE A 209 -22.93 -2.74 6.26
N HIS A 210 -22.11 -1.69 6.41
CA HIS A 210 -20.69 -1.69 6.05
C HIS A 210 -19.91 -0.73 6.97
N PRO A 211 -18.60 -0.95 7.18
CA PRO A 211 -17.79 -0.06 7.99
C PRO A 211 -17.62 1.30 7.33
N THR A 212 -17.46 2.34 8.16
CA THR A 212 -17.03 3.65 7.65
C THR A 212 -15.55 3.58 7.26
N VAL A 213 -15.26 3.81 5.98
CA VAL A 213 -13.91 3.84 5.41
C VAL A 213 -13.57 5.26 4.98
N THR A 214 -12.36 5.72 5.34
CA THR A 214 -11.89 7.07 5.04
C THR A 214 -10.78 7.03 3.98
N GLY A 215 -10.89 7.91 3.00
CA GLY A 215 -9.84 8.22 2.04
C GLY A 215 -9.26 9.61 2.31
N GLU A 216 -8.01 9.80 1.95
CA GLU A 216 -7.30 11.08 2.04
C GLU A 216 -6.55 11.33 0.74
N SER A 217 -6.28 12.60 0.45
CA SER A 217 -5.44 13.01 -0.67
C SER A 217 -4.19 13.69 -0.14
N LEU A 218 -3.03 13.15 -0.51
CA LEU A 218 -1.73 13.74 -0.19
C LEU A 218 -1.47 15.02 -1.00
N TYR A 219 -2.21 15.24 -2.10
CA TYR A 219 -2.17 16.47 -2.89
C TYR A 219 -2.69 17.69 -2.11
N GLY A 220 -3.61 17.46 -1.16
CA GLY A 220 -4.26 18.48 -0.36
C GLY A 220 -5.76 18.24 -0.32
N ASP A 221 -6.52 19.01 -1.08
CA ASP A 221 -7.97 18.86 -1.14
C ASP A 221 -8.37 17.57 -1.88
N PHE A 222 -9.18 16.74 -1.22
CA PHE A 222 -9.62 15.45 -1.75
C PHE A 222 -10.57 15.60 -2.94
N ALA A 223 -11.47 16.57 -2.90
CA ALA A 223 -12.47 16.77 -3.94
C ALA A 223 -11.79 17.28 -5.22
N ASP A 224 -10.83 18.21 -5.11
CA ASP A 224 -10.04 18.69 -6.24
C ASP A 224 -9.23 17.57 -6.89
N ALA A 225 -8.54 16.76 -6.07
CA ALA A 225 -7.80 15.61 -6.58
C ALA A 225 -8.73 14.59 -7.27
N LEU A 226 -9.92 14.36 -6.72
CA LEU A 226 -10.91 13.44 -7.29
C LEU A 226 -11.47 13.97 -8.61
N GLU A 227 -11.65 15.28 -8.73
CA GLU A 227 -12.09 15.92 -9.96
C GLU A 227 -11.01 15.83 -11.05
N HIS A 228 -9.73 16.03 -10.67
CA HIS A 228 -8.60 15.75 -11.57
C HIS A 228 -8.61 14.30 -12.06
N LEU A 229 -8.87 13.34 -11.17
CA LEU A 229 -8.95 11.92 -11.53
C LEU A 229 -10.09 11.62 -12.51
N ARG A 230 -11.28 12.20 -12.30
CA ARG A 230 -12.45 12.05 -13.19
C ARG A 230 -12.20 12.65 -14.57
N HIS A 231 -11.59 13.82 -14.62
CA HIS A 231 -11.33 14.55 -15.86
C HIS A 231 -9.97 14.22 -16.50
N ARG A 232 -9.23 13.25 -15.95
CA ARG A 232 -7.90 12.82 -16.41
C ARG A 232 -6.91 13.99 -16.52
N VAL A 233 -6.96 14.90 -15.56
CA VAL A 233 -6.07 16.06 -15.45
C VAL A 233 -4.81 15.68 -14.69
N ILE A 234 -3.65 15.95 -15.28
CA ILE A 234 -2.36 15.82 -14.60
C ILE A 234 -2.08 17.15 -13.91
N ALA A 235 -2.27 17.18 -12.59
CA ALA A 235 -1.89 18.31 -11.76
C ALA A 235 -0.77 17.89 -10.79
N THR A 236 0.17 18.79 -10.56
CA THR A 236 1.20 18.63 -9.52
C THR A 236 1.29 19.92 -8.71
N ARG A 237 1.83 19.84 -7.50
CA ARG A 237 2.16 21.04 -6.71
C ARG A 237 3.66 21.27 -6.79
N SER A 238 4.02 22.51 -7.10
CA SER A 238 5.40 22.96 -7.07
C SER A 238 5.73 23.41 -5.65
N ASP A 239 6.26 22.51 -4.83
CA ASP A 239 7.11 22.94 -3.72
C ASP A 239 8.49 23.29 -4.31
N HIS A 240 9.15 24.33 -3.80
CA HIS A 240 10.39 24.92 -4.34
C HIS A 240 11.61 23.97 -4.46
N HIS A 241 11.44 22.68 -4.20
CA HIS A 241 12.38 21.63 -4.52
C HIS A 241 11.66 20.54 -5.34
N CYS A 242 11.83 20.58 -6.66
CA CYS A 242 11.52 19.46 -7.56
C CYS A 242 12.45 18.28 -7.28
N SER A 243 12.31 17.62 -6.14
CA SER A 243 12.74 16.22 -5.98
C SER A 243 11.55 15.31 -6.25
N SER A 244 11.77 14.27 -7.06
CA SER A 244 10.81 13.21 -7.34
C SER A 244 10.40 12.52 -6.04
N SER A 245 9.16 12.02 -5.96
CA SER A 245 8.69 11.31 -4.76
C SER A 245 9.60 10.10 -4.50
N PRO A 246 10.17 9.95 -3.27
CA PRO A 246 10.94 8.76 -2.90
C PRO A 246 10.24 7.43 -3.21
N PHE A 247 8.90 7.38 -3.14
CA PHE A 247 8.13 6.20 -3.52
C PHE A 247 8.11 5.91 -5.02
N LEU A 248 8.16 6.94 -5.87
CA LEU A 248 8.29 6.78 -7.32
C LEU A 248 9.74 6.51 -7.74
N MET A 249 10.73 7.08 -7.05
CA MET A 249 12.13 6.71 -7.25
C MET A 249 12.37 5.22 -6.96
N SER A 250 11.63 4.63 -6.01
CA SER A 250 11.67 3.19 -5.79
C SER A 250 10.92 2.35 -6.83
N ARG A 251 10.26 2.92 -7.84
CA ARG A 251 9.66 2.16 -8.95
C ARG A 251 10.61 1.88 -10.12
N HIS A 252 11.78 2.52 -10.15
CA HIS A 252 12.88 2.28 -11.10
C HIS A 252 14.02 1.54 -10.42
#